data_AF-A0A4Z1KDH7-F1
#
_entry.id   AF-A0A4Z1KDH7-F1
#
_cell.length_a   1.000
_cell.length_b   1.000
_cell.length_c   1.000
_cell.angle_alpha   90.00
_cell.angle_beta   90.00
_cell.angle_gamma   90.00
#
_symmetry.space_group_name_H-M   'P 1'
#
loop_
_entity.id
_entity.type
_entity.pdbx_description
1 polymer ?
#
loop_
_entity_poly.entity_id
_entity_poly.type
_entity_poly.pdbx_seq_one_letter_code
_entity_poly.pdbx_strand_id
1 'polypeptide(L)'
;MSPDDDLPARNAPFHDPQTTSTHSISCQGRAKMFHPLPGQLIKDCQSQWADSLTRYQNYYEATRANSVPGATEIPVPSMKTVARTPQPSESNVGTNTKLSDRDVSFSLAPGNGMLKTSVDAMTEFICDYANRWHSALPSNDPSRVTPNRHLPGTVPMFVYWSTDFHEVMEQGPEHAAAELAKRFSREEFWQLRYYFFLVQTGSEETKQFGHVAVCAISPEAKTIDYLCSADDNGLIRGEGAQCVESFIAMLTIYLGDEPPLSQRFNPCDWKLRTGRSEVQDQKEPDCGIYTICNIMCLAFGWELSYGARHGEEMKNGRIRICSTLHVSGFRGYNPAKGADNSFYYPLNNLSPPDSLIDNFVRILHVPGLMINETLTAEVRRRSPMYYGCPNKETLYAHCDRNKRFYPNFDKIGISGRHITFAKFLSWVERYDLARERNVAPFPKPYLPNGSNGSRDWIPPSDHWPTVRLCDPTQGASA
;
A
#
# COMPACT_ATOMS: atom_id res chain seq x y z
N MET A 1 18.18 -26.68 2.10
CA MET A 1 17.33 -26.28 0.97
C MET A 1 17.63 -27.25 -0.15
N SER A 2 16.62 -28.01 -0.60
CA SER A 2 16.81 -29.05 -1.63
C SER A 2 16.82 -28.40 -3.03
N PRO A 3 17.61 -28.89 -3.99
CA PRO A 3 17.70 -28.33 -5.35
C PRO A 3 16.46 -28.62 -6.22
N ASP A 4 15.44 -29.29 -5.68
CA ASP A 4 14.24 -29.74 -6.39
C ASP A 4 12.99 -28.86 -6.13
N ASP A 5 13.16 -27.66 -5.55
CA ASP A 5 12.09 -26.65 -5.40
C ASP A 5 11.84 -25.86 -6.71
N ASP A 6 12.15 -26.44 -7.87
CA ASP A 6 11.71 -25.97 -9.19
C ASP A 6 10.21 -26.28 -9.36
N LEU A 7 9.36 -25.55 -8.65
CA LEU A 7 7.93 -25.53 -8.94
C LEU A 7 7.73 -24.76 -10.26
N PRO A 8 7.32 -25.43 -11.36
CA PRO A 8 7.05 -24.71 -12.60
C PRO A 8 5.93 -23.71 -12.33
N ALA A 9 6.07 -22.48 -12.82
CA ALA A 9 4.97 -21.52 -12.86
C ALA A 9 3.85 -22.11 -13.73
N ARG A 10 2.97 -22.92 -13.13
CA ARG A 10 1.90 -23.61 -13.85
C ARG A 10 0.90 -22.55 -14.33
N ASN A 11 0.82 -22.36 -15.63
CA ASN A 11 -0.33 -21.72 -16.26
C ASN A 11 -1.54 -22.64 -16.05
N ALA A 12 -2.45 -22.26 -15.13
CA ALA A 12 -3.74 -22.88 -14.77
C ALA A 12 -3.74 -23.96 -13.66
N PRO A 13 -4.91 -24.31 -13.09
CA PRO A 13 -5.82 -23.58 -12.20
C PRO A 13 -5.63 -24.05 -10.75
N PHE A 14 -5.15 -23.20 -9.85
CA PHE A 14 -5.28 -23.47 -8.41
C PHE A 14 -5.80 -22.22 -7.69
N HIS A 15 -6.70 -21.48 -8.34
CA HIS A 15 -7.56 -20.50 -7.69
C HIS A 15 -8.88 -21.13 -7.27
N ASP A 16 -8.81 -22.26 -6.59
CA ASP A 16 -9.90 -22.61 -5.71
C ASP A 16 -9.52 -22.06 -4.33
N PRO A 17 -10.06 -20.90 -3.91
CA PRO A 17 -9.80 -20.36 -2.58
C PRO A 17 -10.26 -21.29 -1.45
N GLN A 18 -10.98 -22.38 -1.74
CA GLN A 18 -11.30 -23.43 -0.77
C GLN A 18 -10.16 -24.46 -0.58
N THR A 19 -9.24 -24.61 -1.52
CA THR A 19 -8.21 -25.67 -1.51
C THR A 19 -6.77 -25.19 -1.62
N THR A 20 -6.52 -23.93 -2.02
CA THR A 20 -5.15 -23.38 -2.15
C THR A 20 -4.83 -22.38 -1.04
N SER A 21 -3.71 -22.60 -0.34
CA SER A 21 -3.24 -21.69 0.70
C SER A 21 -2.77 -20.34 0.13
N THR A 22 -2.90 -19.28 0.93
CA THR A 22 -2.47 -17.92 0.55
C THR A 22 -0.97 -17.81 0.35
N HIS A 23 -0.19 -18.56 1.13
CA HIS A 23 1.26 -18.68 0.93
C HIS A 23 1.59 -19.28 -0.45
N SER A 24 0.86 -20.31 -0.89
CA SER A 24 1.05 -20.90 -2.23
C SER A 24 0.72 -19.89 -3.34
N ILE A 25 -0.36 -19.12 -3.20
CA ILE A 25 -0.75 -18.07 -4.15
C ILE A 25 0.35 -17.00 -4.24
N SER A 26 0.83 -16.53 -3.08
CA SER A 26 1.93 -15.57 -2.97
C SER A 26 3.21 -16.08 -3.65
N CYS A 27 3.62 -17.32 -3.37
CA CYS A 27 4.80 -17.92 -4.00
C CYS A 27 4.67 -18.02 -5.51
N GLN A 28 3.52 -18.48 -6.03
CA GLN A 28 3.28 -18.57 -7.48
C GLN A 28 3.26 -17.20 -8.15
N GLY A 29 2.63 -16.21 -7.51
CA GLY A 29 2.60 -14.83 -8.00
C GLY A 29 4.00 -14.24 -8.13
N ARG A 30 4.81 -14.35 -7.07
CA ARG A 30 6.21 -13.88 -7.07
C ARG A 30 7.07 -14.60 -8.11
N ALA A 31 6.97 -15.92 -8.20
CA ALA A 31 7.70 -16.67 -9.22
C ALA A 31 7.30 -16.24 -10.64
N LYS A 32 6.00 -15.96 -10.87
CA LYS A 32 5.51 -15.53 -12.17
C LYS A 32 6.05 -14.18 -12.60
N MET A 33 6.39 -13.26 -11.68
CA MET A 33 7.00 -11.96 -12.05
C MET A 33 8.29 -12.11 -12.86
N PHE A 34 9.07 -13.15 -12.58
CA PHE A 34 10.39 -13.40 -13.20
C PHE A 34 10.43 -14.65 -14.07
N HIS A 35 9.32 -15.39 -14.20
CA HIS A 35 9.24 -16.56 -15.04
C HIS A 35 9.24 -16.16 -16.53
N PRO A 36 10.01 -16.83 -17.41
CA PRO A 36 9.99 -16.51 -18.84
C PRO A 36 8.58 -16.61 -19.43
N LEU A 37 8.28 -15.75 -20.40
CA LEU A 37 7.07 -15.93 -21.22
C LEU A 37 7.25 -17.17 -22.13
N PRO A 38 6.15 -17.81 -22.58
CA PRO A 38 6.24 -18.90 -23.54
C PRO A 38 7.00 -18.48 -24.79
N GLY A 39 7.87 -19.35 -25.32
CA GLY A 39 8.78 -18.98 -26.41
C GLY A 39 8.09 -18.44 -27.67
N GLN A 40 6.89 -18.92 -28.00
CA GLN A 40 6.12 -18.35 -29.11
C GLN A 40 5.65 -16.93 -28.82
N LEU A 41 5.13 -16.68 -27.62
CA LEU A 41 4.71 -15.34 -27.20
C LEU A 41 5.90 -14.37 -27.17
N ILE A 42 7.07 -14.84 -26.71
CA ILE A 42 8.31 -14.05 -26.79
C ILE A 42 8.62 -13.69 -28.24
N LYS A 43 8.55 -14.64 -29.18
CA LYS A 43 8.81 -14.35 -30.61
C LYS A 43 7.80 -13.35 -31.19
N ASP A 44 6.52 -13.49 -30.83
CA ASP A 44 5.47 -12.58 -31.30
C ASP A 44 5.68 -11.17 -30.75
N CYS A 45 5.99 -11.05 -29.46
CA CYS A 45 6.37 -9.80 -28.82
C CYS A 45 7.66 -9.23 -29.44
N GLN A 46 8.69 -10.05 -29.66
CA GLN A 46 9.95 -9.64 -30.29
C GLN A 46 9.76 -9.15 -31.71
N SER A 47 8.85 -9.74 -32.49
CA SER A 47 8.53 -9.24 -33.83
C SER A 47 7.90 -7.85 -33.77
N GLN A 48 6.99 -7.61 -32.82
CA GLN A 48 6.37 -6.30 -32.61
C GLN A 48 7.40 -5.29 -32.08
N TRP A 49 8.28 -5.73 -31.17
CA TRP A 49 9.37 -4.92 -30.65
C TRP A 49 10.44 -4.63 -31.67
N ALA A 50 10.72 -5.50 -32.64
CA ALA A 50 11.75 -5.26 -33.65
C ALA A 50 11.44 -3.99 -34.45
N ASP A 51 10.16 -3.80 -34.82
CA ASP A 51 9.70 -2.60 -35.49
C ASP A 51 9.81 -1.34 -34.59
N SER A 52 9.40 -1.46 -33.32
CA SER A 52 9.48 -0.38 -32.33
C SER A 52 10.94 -0.01 -31.99
N LEU A 53 11.80 -1.01 -31.85
CA LEU A 53 13.22 -0.89 -31.52
C LEU A 53 13.98 -0.27 -32.69
N THR A 54 13.69 -0.68 -33.93
CA THR A 54 14.28 -0.08 -35.13
C THR A 54 13.91 1.41 -35.23
N ARG A 55 12.63 1.77 -34.99
CA ARG A 55 12.20 3.18 -34.94
C ARG A 55 12.92 3.95 -33.84
N TYR A 56 13.06 3.34 -32.65
CA TYR A 56 13.75 3.95 -31.53
C TYR A 56 15.25 4.16 -31.78
N GLN A 57 15.94 3.18 -32.37
CA GLN A 57 17.35 3.29 -32.75
C GLN A 57 17.55 4.41 -33.77
N ASN A 58 16.74 4.44 -34.83
CA ASN A 58 16.78 5.50 -35.85
C ASN A 58 16.50 6.88 -35.23
N TYR A 59 15.56 6.98 -34.28
CA TYR A 59 15.30 8.22 -33.54
C TYR A 59 16.52 8.67 -32.74
N TYR A 60 17.14 7.75 -32.00
CA TYR A 60 18.30 8.05 -31.17
C TYR A 60 19.50 8.48 -32.02
N GLU A 61 19.76 7.77 -33.12
CA GLU A 61 20.82 8.10 -34.07
C GLU A 61 20.61 9.47 -34.71
N ALA A 62 19.39 9.76 -35.20
CA ALA A 62 19.07 11.06 -35.77
C ALA A 62 19.19 12.18 -34.73
N THR A 63 18.68 11.97 -33.51
CA THR A 63 18.78 12.96 -32.42
C THR A 63 20.24 13.24 -32.05
N ARG A 64 21.07 12.18 -31.97
CA ARG A 64 22.50 12.31 -31.67
C ARG A 64 23.24 13.02 -32.79
N ALA A 65 22.99 12.68 -34.05
CA ALA A 65 23.59 13.34 -35.21
C ALA A 65 23.24 14.83 -35.25
N ASN A 66 21.96 15.17 -35.00
CA ASN A 66 21.47 16.55 -35.01
C ASN A 66 21.95 17.38 -33.80
N SER A 67 22.42 16.74 -32.73
CA SER A 67 23.00 17.43 -31.57
C SER A 67 24.42 17.97 -31.80
N VAL A 68 25.07 17.61 -32.91
CA VAL A 68 26.41 18.08 -33.28
C VAL A 68 26.30 19.40 -34.05
N PRO A 69 26.86 20.52 -33.54
CA PRO A 69 26.79 21.81 -34.23
C PRO A 69 27.39 21.75 -35.65
N GLY A 70 26.63 22.19 -36.66
CA GLY A 70 27.07 22.21 -38.06
C GLY A 70 26.90 20.88 -38.81
N ALA A 71 26.33 19.84 -38.18
CA ALA A 71 25.96 18.61 -38.87
C ALA A 71 24.78 18.82 -39.82
N THR A 72 24.73 18.03 -40.90
CA THR A 72 23.54 17.96 -41.76
C THR A 72 22.40 17.32 -40.98
N GLU A 73 21.28 18.04 -40.84
CA GLU A 73 20.11 17.53 -40.15
C GLU A 73 19.58 16.25 -40.81
N ILE A 74 19.44 15.20 -40.01
CA ILE A 74 18.82 13.93 -40.40
C ILE A 74 17.36 13.95 -39.91
N PRO A 75 16.38 13.54 -40.73
CA PRO A 75 14.99 13.44 -40.30
C PRO A 75 14.84 12.53 -39.08
N VAL A 76 14.25 13.06 -38.01
CA VAL A 76 13.96 12.30 -36.80
C VAL A 76 12.64 11.53 -37.01
N PRO A 77 12.65 10.18 -37.00
CA PRO A 77 11.42 9.40 -37.16
C PRO A 77 10.43 9.67 -36.03
N SER A 78 9.14 9.77 -36.37
CA SER A 78 8.09 9.92 -35.37
C SER A 78 7.88 8.61 -34.60
N MET A 79 7.84 8.73 -33.27
CA MET A 79 7.43 7.62 -32.40
C MET A 79 5.94 7.36 -32.59
N LYS A 80 5.55 6.09 -32.70
CA LYS A 80 4.13 5.72 -32.76
C LYS A 80 3.61 5.42 -31.37
N THR A 81 2.36 5.79 -31.12
CA THR A 81 1.59 5.24 -29.99
C THR A 81 1.28 3.78 -30.28
N VAL A 82 1.68 2.89 -29.37
CA VAL A 82 1.50 1.43 -29.50
C VAL A 82 0.57 0.84 -28.45
N ALA A 83 0.40 1.54 -27.32
CA ALA A 83 -0.50 1.14 -26.25
C ALA A 83 -1.11 2.37 -25.58
N ARG A 84 -2.10 2.15 -24.72
CA ARG A 84 -2.65 3.19 -23.85
C ARG A 84 -3.15 2.59 -22.53
N THR A 85 -3.12 3.39 -21.48
CA THR A 85 -3.84 3.04 -20.26
C THR A 85 -5.37 3.17 -20.46
N PRO A 86 -6.20 2.58 -19.58
CA PRO A 86 -7.67 2.67 -19.70
C PRO A 86 -8.15 4.12 -19.73
N GLN A 87 -9.26 4.37 -20.41
CA GLN A 87 -9.93 5.67 -20.35
C GLN A 87 -10.67 5.86 -19.03
N PRO A 88 -10.90 7.11 -18.59
CA PRO A 88 -11.80 7.40 -17.47
C PRO A 88 -13.23 6.85 -17.65
N SER A 89 -13.65 6.61 -18.89
CA SER A 89 -14.93 5.98 -19.25
C SER A 89 -14.90 4.45 -19.20
N GLU A 90 -13.71 3.84 -19.18
CA GLU A 90 -13.50 2.39 -19.12
C GLU A 90 -13.18 1.94 -17.68
N SER A 91 -12.49 2.79 -16.91
CA SER A 91 -12.02 2.49 -15.55
C SER A 91 -12.01 3.76 -14.71
N ASN A 92 -12.41 3.66 -13.44
CA ASN A 92 -12.35 4.78 -12.48
C ASN A 92 -10.93 5.21 -12.08
N VAL A 93 -9.92 4.43 -12.43
CA VAL A 93 -8.49 4.80 -12.29
C VAL A 93 -7.83 5.14 -13.63
N GLY A 94 -8.60 5.13 -14.73
CA GLY A 94 -8.11 5.32 -16.08
C GLY A 94 -7.70 6.75 -16.39
N THR A 95 -6.50 6.97 -16.94
CA THR A 95 -5.99 8.29 -17.36
C THR A 95 -5.86 8.47 -18.86
N ASN A 96 -6.00 7.40 -19.65
CA ASN A 96 -5.82 7.38 -21.11
C ASN A 96 -4.41 7.85 -21.55
N THR A 97 -3.39 7.55 -20.76
CA THR A 97 -2.00 7.87 -21.10
C THR A 97 -1.57 7.04 -22.31
N LYS A 98 -1.11 7.72 -23.37
CA LYS A 98 -0.63 7.09 -24.60
C LYS A 98 0.83 6.67 -24.43
N LEU A 99 1.12 5.40 -24.69
CA LEU A 99 2.46 4.84 -24.62
C LEU A 99 3.04 4.74 -26.03
N SER A 100 4.20 5.34 -26.21
CA SER A 100 4.95 5.29 -27.46
C SER A 100 5.83 4.03 -27.56
N ASP A 101 6.36 3.78 -28.75
CA ASP A 101 7.40 2.77 -28.99
C ASP A 101 8.55 2.85 -27.97
N ARG A 102 8.97 4.08 -27.64
CA ARG A 102 10.02 4.34 -26.65
C ARG A 102 9.57 3.90 -25.26
N ASP A 103 8.37 4.26 -24.84
CA ASP A 103 7.89 4.00 -23.48
C ASP A 103 7.78 2.50 -23.18
N VAL A 104 7.44 1.69 -24.18
CA VAL A 104 7.31 0.23 -24.00
C VAL A 104 8.61 -0.53 -24.21
N SER A 105 9.54 -0.01 -25.05
CA SER A 105 10.73 -0.76 -25.49
C SER A 105 12.04 -0.27 -24.86
N PHE A 106 12.09 0.96 -24.34
CA PHE A 106 13.32 1.55 -23.80
C PHE A 106 13.99 0.63 -22.78
N SER A 107 13.17 0.04 -21.93
CA SER A 107 13.63 -0.83 -20.85
C SER A 107 13.99 -2.23 -21.32
N LEU A 108 13.92 -2.61 -22.59
CA LEU A 108 14.40 -3.94 -23.02
C LEU A 108 15.94 -4.02 -23.09
N ALA A 109 16.63 -2.88 -23.18
CA ALA A 109 18.08 -2.85 -23.23
C ALA A 109 18.69 -3.16 -21.84
N PRO A 110 19.68 -4.07 -21.72
CA PRO A 110 20.23 -4.51 -20.44
C PRO A 110 20.84 -3.41 -19.56
N GLY A 111 21.22 -2.27 -20.13
CA GLY A 111 21.78 -1.13 -19.40
C GLY A 111 20.80 0.04 -19.19
N ASN A 112 19.53 -0.14 -19.51
CA ASN A 112 18.51 0.91 -19.39
C ASN A 112 17.64 0.70 -18.16
N GLY A 113 17.26 1.81 -17.52
CA GLY A 113 16.22 1.79 -16.50
C GLY A 113 14.80 1.72 -17.07
N MET A 114 13.82 1.95 -16.18
CA MET A 114 12.43 2.17 -16.57
C MET A 114 12.17 3.67 -16.73
N LEU A 115 11.49 4.06 -17.80
CA LEU A 115 11.01 5.44 -17.93
C LEU A 115 9.86 5.66 -16.95
N LYS A 116 9.74 6.89 -16.44
CA LYS A 116 8.68 7.27 -15.51
C LYS A 116 7.29 6.92 -16.05
N THR A 117 6.99 7.32 -17.28
CA THR A 117 5.72 7.00 -17.97
C THR A 117 5.42 5.50 -17.98
N SER A 118 6.45 4.66 -18.12
CA SER A 118 6.29 3.21 -18.11
C SER A 118 5.94 2.68 -16.71
N VAL A 119 6.57 3.24 -15.66
CA VAL A 119 6.26 2.90 -14.26
C VAL A 119 4.87 3.38 -13.87
N ASP A 120 4.49 4.60 -14.26
CA ASP A 120 3.16 5.17 -14.04
C ASP A 120 2.08 4.30 -14.69
N ALA A 121 2.23 3.99 -15.98
CA ALA A 121 1.28 3.18 -16.72
C ALA A 121 1.19 1.74 -16.18
N MET A 122 2.31 1.15 -15.78
CA MET A 122 2.31 -0.16 -15.16
C MET A 122 1.55 -0.15 -13.82
N THR A 123 1.75 0.89 -13.01
CA THR A 123 1.04 1.10 -11.74
C THR A 123 -0.46 1.25 -11.97
N GLU A 124 -0.88 2.02 -12.98
CA GLU A 124 -2.29 2.16 -13.37
C GLU A 124 -2.88 0.81 -13.79
N PHE A 125 -2.18 0.01 -14.61
CA PHE A 125 -2.64 -1.32 -15.00
C PHE A 125 -2.76 -2.26 -13.80
N ILE A 126 -1.87 -2.17 -12.79
CA ILE A 126 -1.96 -2.97 -11.56
C ILE A 126 -3.22 -2.61 -10.79
N CYS A 127 -3.47 -1.31 -10.57
CA CYS A 127 -4.67 -0.83 -9.88
C CYS A 127 -5.95 -1.22 -10.60
N ASP A 128 -6.01 -1.02 -11.92
CA ASP A 128 -7.14 -1.40 -12.76
C ASP A 128 -7.44 -2.91 -12.65
N TYR A 129 -6.39 -3.74 -12.76
CA TYR A 129 -6.53 -5.18 -12.67
C TYR A 129 -7.02 -5.65 -11.30
N ALA A 130 -6.46 -5.09 -10.22
CA ALA A 130 -6.88 -5.42 -8.86
C ALA A 130 -8.34 -5.01 -8.60
N ASN A 131 -8.76 -3.82 -9.04
CA ASN A 131 -10.15 -3.38 -8.95
C ASN A 131 -11.10 -4.28 -9.74
N ARG A 132 -10.74 -4.67 -10.97
CA ARG A 132 -11.53 -5.62 -11.78
C ARG A 132 -11.69 -6.96 -11.09
N TRP A 133 -10.60 -7.49 -10.56
CA TRP A 133 -10.60 -8.78 -9.88
C TRP A 133 -11.47 -8.75 -8.62
N HIS A 134 -11.30 -7.74 -7.75
CA HIS A 134 -12.10 -7.61 -6.54
C HIS A 134 -13.59 -7.36 -6.82
N SER A 135 -13.91 -6.68 -7.92
CA SER A 135 -15.30 -6.45 -8.34
C SER A 135 -15.99 -7.70 -8.88
N ALA A 136 -15.23 -8.71 -9.31
CA ALA A 136 -15.75 -9.98 -9.80
C ALA A 136 -15.97 -11.02 -8.68
N LEU A 137 -15.57 -10.72 -7.44
CA LEU A 137 -15.75 -11.64 -6.32
C LEU A 137 -17.23 -11.74 -5.92
N PRO A 138 -17.72 -12.96 -5.62
CA PRO A 138 -19.07 -13.12 -5.11
C PRO A 138 -19.21 -12.44 -3.73
N SER A 139 -20.34 -11.75 -3.52
CA SER A 139 -20.65 -11.16 -2.21
C SER A 139 -20.84 -12.26 -1.16
N ASN A 140 -20.17 -12.13 -0.01
CA ASN A 140 -20.39 -13.01 1.15
C ASN A 140 -21.76 -12.79 1.81
N ASP A 141 -22.45 -11.69 1.47
CA ASP A 141 -23.80 -11.37 1.92
C ASP A 141 -24.73 -11.24 0.68
N PRO A 142 -25.59 -12.23 0.41
CA PRO A 142 -26.47 -12.21 -0.75
C PRO A 142 -27.50 -11.06 -0.73
N SER A 143 -27.67 -10.38 0.41
CA SER A 143 -28.53 -9.18 0.52
C SER A 143 -27.81 -7.86 0.20
N ARG A 144 -26.47 -7.86 0.17
CA ARG A 144 -25.64 -6.70 -0.18
C ARG A 144 -25.08 -6.85 -1.59
N VAL A 145 -25.51 -5.96 -2.48
CA VAL A 145 -24.85 -5.77 -3.78
C VAL A 145 -23.49 -5.15 -3.52
N THR A 146 -22.41 -5.89 -3.77
CA THR A 146 -21.06 -5.30 -3.75
C THR A 146 -20.94 -4.39 -4.98
N PRO A 147 -20.71 -3.08 -4.81
CA PRO A 147 -20.60 -2.17 -5.95
C PRO A 147 -19.38 -2.57 -6.79
N ASN A 148 -19.50 -2.49 -8.11
CA ASN A 148 -18.38 -2.77 -9.01
C ASN A 148 -17.36 -1.63 -8.92
N ARG A 149 -16.33 -1.83 -8.10
CA ARG A 149 -15.26 -0.88 -7.74
C ARG A 149 -14.33 -0.51 -8.90
N HIS A 150 -14.53 -1.06 -10.10
CA HIS A 150 -13.76 -0.74 -11.30
C HIS A 150 -14.49 0.27 -12.21
N LEU A 151 -15.83 0.32 -12.17
CA LEU A 151 -16.60 1.13 -13.11
C LEU A 151 -16.53 2.62 -12.78
N PRO A 152 -16.62 3.50 -13.81
CA PRO A 152 -16.68 4.95 -13.61
C PRO A 152 -17.79 5.36 -12.64
N GLY A 153 -17.50 6.36 -11.80
CA GLY A 153 -18.42 6.85 -10.77
C GLY A 153 -18.48 6.02 -9.48
N THR A 154 -17.63 4.99 -9.36
CA THR A 154 -17.44 4.24 -8.11
C THR A 154 -16.09 4.56 -7.46
N VAL A 155 -16.02 4.42 -6.13
CA VAL A 155 -14.76 4.58 -5.39
C VAL A 155 -13.92 3.31 -5.59
N PRO A 156 -12.69 3.41 -6.15
CA PRO A 156 -11.81 2.26 -6.33
C PRO A 156 -11.31 1.71 -4.99
N MET A 157 -10.82 0.47 -4.98
CA MET A 157 -10.07 -0.06 -3.83
C MET A 157 -8.57 0.22 -3.94
N PHE A 158 -8.04 0.22 -5.16
CA PHE A 158 -6.64 0.46 -5.45
C PHE A 158 -6.54 1.65 -6.40
N VAL A 159 -5.73 2.65 -6.06
CA VAL A 159 -5.55 3.86 -6.87
C VAL A 159 -4.11 4.31 -6.81
N TYR A 160 -3.67 5.03 -7.85
CA TYR A 160 -2.35 5.61 -7.93
C TYR A 160 -2.42 7.13 -8.10
N TRP A 161 -1.43 7.82 -7.55
CA TRP A 161 -1.34 9.27 -7.62
C TRP A 161 -0.60 9.65 -8.90
N SER A 162 -1.38 10.08 -9.90
CA SER A 162 -0.87 10.37 -11.25
C SER A 162 -0.11 11.68 -11.42
N THR A 163 -0.21 12.62 -10.48
CA THR A 163 0.54 13.88 -10.57
C THR A 163 1.93 13.65 -10.02
N ASP A 164 2.94 14.31 -10.58
CA ASP A 164 4.31 14.06 -10.16
C ASP A 164 4.49 14.40 -8.68
N PHE A 165 5.15 13.49 -7.94
CA PHE A 165 5.34 13.64 -6.51
C PHE A 165 5.98 14.99 -6.18
N HIS A 166 7.01 15.39 -6.94
CA HIS A 166 7.70 16.68 -6.73
C HIS A 166 6.80 17.88 -6.99
N GLU A 167 5.97 17.82 -8.04
CA GLU A 167 5.05 18.93 -8.35
C GLU A 167 4.10 19.24 -7.20
N VAL A 168 3.72 18.24 -6.40
CA VAL A 168 2.70 18.40 -5.36
C VAL A 168 3.32 18.48 -3.96
N MET A 169 4.28 17.60 -3.66
CA MET A 169 4.82 17.46 -2.31
C MET A 169 5.95 18.45 -2.03
N GLU A 170 6.67 18.97 -3.04
CA GLU A 170 7.64 20.07 -2.83
C GLU A 170 6.93 21.40 -2.48
N GLN A 171 5.69 21.60 -2.93
CA GLN A 171 4.87 22.75 -2.55
C GLN A 171 4.37 22.68 -1.10
N GLY A 172 4.56 21.54 -0.44
CA GLY A 172 4.29 21.33 0.98
C GLY A 172 3.05 20.47 1.27
N PRO A 173 2.95 19.92 2.50
CA PRO A 173 1.87 19.01 2.89
C PRO A 173 0.46 19.60 2.78
N GLU A 174 0.28 20.91 2.98
CA GLU A 174 -1.01 21.59 2.83
C GLU A 174 -1.51 21.57 1.39
N HIS A 175 -0.62 21.85 0.43
CA HIS A 175 -0.97 21.81 -1.00
C HIS A 175 -1.34 20.39 -1.41
N ALA A 176 -0.53 19.40 -1.01
CA ALA A 176 -0.80 18.00 -1.26
C ALA A 176 -2.14 17.52 -0.66
N ALA A 177 -2.47 17.95 0.56
CA ALA A 177 -3.75 17.65 1.19
C ALA A 177 -4.92 18.27 0.42
N ALA A 178 -4.77 19.48 -0.10
CA ALA A 178 -5.78 20.13 -0.92
C ALA A 178 -5.98 19.42 -2.27
N GLU A 179 -4.91 19.00 -2.95
CA GLU A 179 -5.01 18.19 -4.18
C GLU A 179 -5.66 16.83 -3.89
N LEU A 180 -5.36 16.21 -2.75
CA LEU A 180 -5.98 14.96 -2.33
C LEU A 180 -7.49 15.13 -2.11
N ALA A 181 -7.90 16.25 -1.50
CA ALA A 181 -9.31 16.58 -1.28
C ALA A 181 -10.11 16.84 -2.56
N LYS A 182 -9.45 17.20 -3.68
CA LYS A 182 -10.11 17.28 -4.99
C LYS A 182 -10.42 15.91 -5.58
N ARG A 183 -9.65 14.88 -5.20
CA ARG A 183 -9.76 13.52 -5.75
C ARG A 183 -10.71 12.63 -4.95
N PHE A 184 -10.63 12.72 -3.62
CA PHE A 184 -11.42 11.91 -2.71
C PHE A 184 -11.95 12.74 -1.55
N SER A 185 -13.24 12.58 -1.24
CA SER A 185 -13.75 12.95 0.08
C SER A 185 -13.15 12.05 1.17
N ARG A 186 -13.20 12.49 2.42
CA ARG A 186 -12.68 11.71 3.56
C ARG A 186 -13.35 10.34 3.67
N GLU A 187 -14.66 10.27 3.42
CA GLU A 187 -15.40 9.00 3.44
C GLU A 187 -14.94 8.04 2.33
N GLU A 188 -14.69 8.54 1.13
CA GLU A 188 -14.19 7.72 0.01
C GLU A 188 -12.76 7.25 0.26
N PHE A 189 -11.91 8.09 0.86
CA PHE A 189 -10.55 7.70 1.23
C PHE A 189 -10.51 6.48 2.15
N TRP A 190 -11.42 6.39 3.12
CA TRP A 190 -11.51 5.23 4.02
C TRP A 190 -12.03 3.95 3.34
N GLN A 191 -12.52 4.03 2.09
CA GLN A 191 -12.89 2.85 1.29
C GLN A 191 -11.72 2.31 0.46
N LEU A 192 -10.59 3.03 0.42
CA LEU A 192 -9.40 2.59 -0.29
C LEU A 192 -8.68 1.51 0.52
N ARG A 193 -8.23 0.49 -0.19
CA ARG A 193 -7.31 -0.52 0.33
C ARG A 193 -5.86 -0.07 0.17
N TYR A 194 -5.49 0.49 -0.99
CA TYR A 194 -4.18 1.10 -1.19
C TYR A 194 -4.25 2.34 -2.10
N TYR A 195 -3.49 3.35 -1.71
CA TYR A 195 -3.15 4.52 -2.52
C TYR A 195 -1.64 4.56 -2.72
N PHE A 196 -1.19 4.35 -3.96
CA PHE A 196 0.22 4.36 -4.35
C PHE A 196 0.70 5.74 -4.80
N PHE A 197 1.86 6.16 -4.32
CA PHE A 197 2.56 7.38 -4.68
C PHE A 197 3.96 6.99 -5.15
N LEU A 198 4.28 7.28 -6.41
CA LEU A 198 5.61 7.05 -6.97
C LEU A 198 6.52 8.21 -6.55
N VAL A 199 7.58 7.89 -5.82
CA VAL A 199 8.57 8.86 -5.32
C VAL A 199 9.78 8.76 -6.22
N GLN A 200 9.99 9.78 -7.05
CA GLN A 200 11.19 9.89 -7.87
C GLN A 200 12.22 10.76 -7.14
N THR A 201 13.51 10.48 -7.24
CA THR A 201 14.58 11.36 -6.72
C THR A 201 15.65 11.56 -7.80
N GLY A 202 16.10 12.80 -8.02
CA GLY A 202 17.00 13.16 -9.13
C GLY A 202 16.24 13.67 -10.37
N SER A 203 16.91 14.48 -11.21
CA SER A 203 16.29 15.15 -12.37
C SER A 203 16.73 14.54 -13.71
N GLU A 204 15.77 14.33 -14.62
CA GLU A 204 16.07 13.90 -16.00
C GLU A 204 16.96 14.91 -16.75
N GLU A 205 16.88 16.19 -16.39
CA GLU A 205 17.61 17.30 -17.04
C GLU A 205 19.14 17.15 -16.96
N THR A 206 19.66 16.46 -15.95
CA THR A 206 21.11 16.32 -15.74
C THR A 206 21.69 15.03 -16.31
N LYS A 207 20.88 14.20 -17.02
CA LYS A 207 21.26 12.85 -17.47
C LYS A 207 21.68 11.90 -16.32
N GLN A 208 21.43 12.28 -15.08
CA GLN A 208 21.45 11.37 -13.94
C GLN A 208 20.08 10.71 -13.91
N PHE A 209 19.99 9.46 -14.38
CA PHE A 209 18.75 8.71 -14.33
C PHE A 209 18.25 8.69 -12.88
N GLY A 210 17.08 9.28 -12.65
CA GLY A 210 16.49 9.38 -11.32
C GLY A 210 16.24 8.00 -10.71
N HIS A 211 16.24 7.93 -9.39
CA HIS A 211 15.81 6.75 -8.65
C HIS A 211 14.31 6.80 -8.43
N VAL A 212 13.63 5.64 -8.40
CA VAL A 212 12.19 5.54 -8.18
C VAL A 212 11.93 4.56 -7.04
N ALA A 213 11.11 5.00 -6.09
CA ALA A 213 10.57 4.25 -4.97
C ALA A 213 9.03 4.40 -4.92
N VAL A 214 8.38 3.70 -4.00
CA VAL A 214 6.93 3.84 -3.78
C VAL A 214 6.60 4.08 -2.31
N CYS A 215 5.76 5.07 -2.07
CA CYS A 215 5.01 5.22 -0.83
C CYS A 215 3.59 4.67 -1.05
N ALA A 216 3.17 3.67 -0.27
CA ALA A 216 1.83 3.11 -0.33
C ALA A 216 1.10 3.38 1.00
N ILE A 217 -0.05 4.02 0.91
CA ILE A 217 -0.92 4.30 2.07
C ILE A 217 -2.09 3.33 2.01
N SER A 218 -2.34 2.60 3.09
CA SER A 218 -3.55 1.78 3.25
C SER A 218 -4.45 2.41 4.31
N PRO A 219 -5.51 3.13 3.91
CA PRO A 219 -6.48 3.68 4.87
C PRO A 219 -7.19 2.58 5.64
N GLU A 220 -7.66 1.53 4.96
CA GLU A 220 -8.31 0.37 5.58
C GLU A 220 -7.46 -0.24 6.71
N ALA A 221 -6.15 -0.43 6.48
CA ALA A 221 -5.24 -1.03 7.47
C ALA A 221 -4.57 0.00 8.39
N LYS A 222 -4.75 1.31 8.14
CA LYS A 222 -4.02 2.41 8.78
C LYS A 222 -2.50 2.21 8.71
N THR A 223 -1.99 1.86 7.54
CA THR A 223 -0.55 1.66 7.32
C THR A 223 0.03 2.59 6.28
N ILE A 224 1.31 2.90 6.44
CA ILE A 224 2.14 3.58 5.45
C ILE A 224 3.36 2.70 5.18
N ASP A 225 3.60 2.40 3.92
CA ASP A 225 4.75 1.65 3.42
C ASP A 225 5.62 2.59 2.60
N TYR A 226 6.90 2.72 2.94
CA TYR A 226 7.90 3.30 2.04
C TYR A 226 8.87 2.20 1.62
N LEU A 227 8.81 1.84 0.33
CA LEU A 227 9.55 0.71 -0.24
C LEU A 227 10.52 1.22 -1.31
N CYS A 228 11.80 1.03 -1.06
CA CYS A 228 12.88 1.49 -1.93
C CYS A 228 13.93 0.40 -2.09
N SER A 229 14.30 0.07 -3.33
CA SER A 229 15.32 -0.95 -3.63
C SER A 229 16.75 -0.47 -3.42
N ALA A 230 16.97 0.83 -3.22
CA ALA A 230 18.29 1.39 -2.90
C ALA A 230 18.58 1.45 -1.39
N ASP A 231 17.80 0.75 -0.57
CA ASP A 231 17.92 0.74 0.90
C ASP A 231 17.67 2.13 1.56
N ASP A 232 17.00 3.03 0.83
CA ASP A 232 16.51 4.28 1.39
C ASP A 232 15.27 4.03 2.28
N ASN A 233 15.25 4.67 3.44
CA ASN A 233 14.14 4.59 4.39
C ASN A 233 13.15 5.77 4.27
N GLY A 234 13.46 6.78 3.46
CA GLY A 234 12.59 7.91 3.13
C GLY A 234 12.38 8.90 4.28
N LEU A 235 13.08 8.73 5.40
CA LEU A 235 12.97 9.60 6.58
C LEU A 235 13.81 10.87 6.38
N ILE A 236 13.39 12.00 6.94
CA ILE A 236 14.13 13.28 6.85
C ILE A 236 15.57 13.17 7.39
N ARG A 237 15.79 12.34 8.41
CA ARG A 237 17.14 12.11 8.97
C ARG A 237 17.97 11.08 8.19
N GLY A 238 17.40 10.45 7.17
CA GLY A 238 18.09 9.52 6.29
C GLY A 238 18.79 10.24 5.13
N GLU A 239 19.67 9.49 4.46
CA GLU A 239 20.20 9.86 3.15
C GLU A 239 19.26 9.27 2.09
N GLY A 240 18.48 10.10 1.40
CA GLY A 240 17.49 9.61 0.44
C GLY A 240 16.35 10.59 0.14
N ALA A 241 15.15 10.07 -0.12
CA ALA A 241 14.02 10.87 -0.61
C ALA A 241 13.38 11.80 0.43
N GLN A 242 13.58 11.55 1.73
CA GLN A 242 13.14 12.41 2.84
C GLN A 242 11.66 12.84 2.77
N CYS A 243 10.77 11.93 2.36
CA CYS A 243 9.37 12.21 2.02
C CYS A 243 8.34 11.69 3.03
N VAL A 244 8.72 10.74 3.90
CA VAL A 244 7.78 10.02 4.77
C VAL A 244 7.05 10.96 5.74
N GLU A 245 7.78 11.87 6.37
CA GLU A 245 7.20 12.89 7.26
C GLU A 245 6.18 13.78 6.53
N SER A 246 6.45 14.15 5.27
CA SER A 246 5.54 14.96 4.47
C SER A 246 4.22 14.23 4.19
N PHE A 247 4.26 12.91 3.94
CA PHE A 247 3.04 12.10 3.82
C PHE A 247 2.24 12.07 5.13
N ILE A 248 2.91 11.93 6.28
CA ILE A 248 2.26 11.93 7.59
C ILE A 248 1.60 13.29 7.89
N ALA A 249 2.29 14.38 7.57
CA ALA A 249 1.75 15.73 7.70
C ALA A 249 0.54 15.93 6.76
N MET A 250 0.66 15.53 5.50
CA MET A 250 -0.41 15.60 4.49
C MET A 250 -1.66 14.86 4.98
N LEU A 251 -1.52 13.62 5.47
CA LEU A 251 -2.63 12.82 6.00
C LEU A 251 -3.30 13.48 7.20
N THR A 252 -2.50 14.09 8.09
CA THR A 252 -3.02 14.81 9.26
C THR A 252 -3.89 15.99 8.85
N ILE A 253 -3.43 16.77 7.87
CA ILE A 253 -4.15 17.93 7.34
C ILE A 253 -5.41 17.49 6.58
N TYR A 254 -5.28 16.52 5.67
CA TYR A 254 -6.36 16.03 4.82
C TYR A 254 -7.52 15.41 5.62
N LEU A 255 -7.20 14.57 6.61
CA LEU A 255 -8.23 13.93 7.45
C LEU A 255 -8.86 14.92 8.44
N GLY A 256 -8.10 15.95 8.84
CA GLY A 256 -8.55 17.06 9.67
C GLY A 256 -9.10 16.63 11.03
N ASP A 257 -9.83 17.56 11.66
CA ASP A 257 -10.46 17.39 12.97
C ASP A 257 -11.98 17.51 12.96
N GLU A 258 -12.56 17.70 11.77
CA GLU A 258 -14.00 17.75 11.61
C GLU A 258 -14.61 16.35 11.83
N PRO A 259 -15.82 16.26 12.43
CA PRO A 259 -16.53 15.00 12.54
C PRO A 259 -16.69 14.26 11.20
N PRO A 260 -16.79 12.91 11.22
CA PRO A 260 -16.73 12.06 12.41
C PRO A 260 -15.28 11.86 12.91
N LEU A 261 -15.06 11.99 14.22
CA LEU A 261 -13.72 11.86 14.82
C LEU A 261 -13.10 10.46 14.64
N SER A 262 -13.90 9.45 14.30
CA SER A 262 -13.41 8.13 13.92
C SER A 262 -12.59 8.12 12.62
N GLN A 263 -12.73 9.16 11.80
CA GLN A 263 -12.04 9.33 10.52
C GLN A 263 -10.82 10.27 10.61
N ARG A 264 -10.49 10.80 11.79
CA ARG A 264 -9.31 11.66 11.97
C ARG A 264 -8.03 10.85 11.92
N PHE A 265 -6.93 11.49 11.56
CA PHE A 265 -5.61 10.89 11.74
C PHE A 265 -5.31 10.73 13.24
N ASN A 266 -4.99 9.50 13.66
CA ASN A 266 -4.57 9.19 15.02
C ASN A 266 -3.24 8.45 14.99
N PRO A 267 -2.10 9.10 15.28
CA PRO A 267 -0.78 8.47 15.14
C PRO A 267 -0.60 7.22 16.01
N CYS A 268 -1.44 7.00 17.03
CA CYS A 268 -1.43 5.77 17.83
C CYS A 268 -1.98 4.53 17.08
N ASP A 269 -2.88 4.74 16.12
CA ASP A 269 -3.54 3.67 15.37
C ASP A 269 -2.81 3.34 14.07
N TRP A 270 -1.96 4.25 13.61
CA TRP A 270 -1.26 4.12 12.34
C TRP A 270 0.12 3.49 12.52
N LYS A 271 0.51 2.67 11.55
CA LYS A 271 1.81 2.00 11.52
C LYS A 271 2.58 2.36 10.25
N LEU A 272 3.90 2.40 10.36
CA LEU A 272 4.83 2.69 9.29
C LEU A 272 5.82 1.54 9.13
N ARG A 273 6.14 1.22 7.89
CA ARG A 273 7.20 0.30 7.51
C ARG A 273 8.09 0.99 6.49
N THR A 274 9.36 1.14 6.83
CA THR A 274 10.42 1.68 5.97
C THR A 274 11.55 0.65 5.87
N GLY A 275 12.42 0.78 4.87
CA GLY A 275 13.60 -0.09 4.74
C GLY A 275 13.30 -1.58 4.52
N ARG A 276 12.10 -1.92 4.03
CA ARG A 276 11.72 -3.29 3.66
C ARG A 276 11.41 -3.38 2.17
N SER A 277 12.43 -3.57 1.35
CA SER A 277 12.32 -3.96 -0.05
C SER A 277 13.41 -4.98 -0.35
N GLU A 278 13.23 -5.77 -1.41
CA GLU A 278 14.40 -6.41 -2.01
C GLU A 278 15.37 -5.31 -2.48
N VAL A 279 16.64 -5.47 -2.13
CA VAL A 279 17.70 -4.49 -2.42
C VAL A 279 18.29 -4.83 -3.79
N GLN A 280 18.35 -3.84 -4.67
CA GLN A 280 18.92 -4.00 -6.00
C GLN A 280 20.45 -3.95 -5.98
N ASP A 281 21.08 -4.45 -7.04
CA ASP A 281 22.50 -4.15 -7.29
C ASP A 281 22.66 -2.65 -7.59
N GLN A 282 23.54 -1.96 -6.86
CA GLN A 282 23.79 -0.54 -7.02
C GLN A 282 24.32 -0.15 -8.41
N LYS A 283 24.85 -1.11 -9.18
CA LYS A 283 25.37 -0.88 -10.53
C LYS A 283 24.32 -1.03 -11.61
N GLU A 284 23.15 -1.59 -11.29
CA GLU A 284 22.10 -1.90 -12.25
C GLU A 284 20.94 -0.89 -12.15
N PRO A 285 20.41 -0.40 -13.28
CA PRO A 285 19.35 0.62 -13.29
C PRO A 285 17.94 0.03 -13.08
N ASP A 286 17.76 -0.89 -12.12
CA ASP A 286 16.55 -1.70 -11.99
C ASP A 286 15.46 -1.13 -11.07
N CYS A 287 15.63 0.08 -10.52
CA CYS A 287 14.77 0.63 -9.47
C CYS A 287 13.28 0.68 -9.83
N GLY A 288 12.97 0.97 -11.10
CA GLY A 288 11.59 0.94 -11.60
C GLY A 288 10.99 -0.47 -11.66
N ILE A 289 11.79 -1.51 -11.95
CA ILE A 289 11.34 -2.90 -11.94
C ILE A 289 11.01 -3.33 -10.51
N TYR A 290 11.90 -3.05 -9.55
CA TYR A 290 11.67 -3.34 -8.14
C TYR A 290 10.45 -2.59 -7.59
N THR A 291 10.27 -1.32 -7.97
CA THR A 291 9.08 -0.53 -7.62
C THR A 291 7.79 -1.18 -8.13
N ILE A 292 7.75 -1.60 -9.40
CA ILE A 292 6.61 -2.32 -9.97
C ILE A 292 6.35 -3.64 -9.22
N CYS A 293 7.39 -4.40 -8.90
CA CYS A 293 7.27 -5.65 -8.15
C CYS A 293 6.70 -5.43 -6.74
N ASN A 294 7.15 -4.38 -6.05
CA ASN A 294 6.65 -3.98 -4.73
C ASN A 294 5.15 -3.62 -4.80
N ILE A 295 4.74 -2.85 -5.80
CA ILE A 295 3.33 -2.48 -6.03
C ILE A 295 2.49 -3.72 -6.34
N MET A 296 2.97 -4.62 -7.21
CA MET A 296 2.29 -5.89 -7.48
C MET A 296 2.10 -6.71 -6.22
N CYS A 297 3.13 -6.83 -5.38
CA CYS A 297 3.02 -7.58 -4.13
C CYS A 297 1.96 -6.98 -3.20
N LEU A 298 1.95 -5.67 -3.00
CA LEU A 298 0.94 -5.01 -2.16
C LEU A 298 -0.48 -5.13 -2.75
N ALA A 299 -0.63 -4.81 -4.05
CA ALA A 299 -1.93 -4.79 -4.72
C ALA A 299 -2.54 -6.19 -4.87
N PHE A 300 -1.72 -7.20 -5.11
CA PHE A 300 -2.18 -8.57 -5.34
C PHE A 300 -2.22 -9.41 -4.07
N GLY A 301 -1.61 -8.93 -2.97
CA GLY A 301 -1.62 -9.56 -1.66
C GLY A 301 -0.46 -10.53 -1.41
N TRP A 302 0.63 -10.42 -2.17
CA TRP A 302 1.81 -11.27 -2.03
C TRP A 302 2.79 -10.76 -0.97
N GLU A 303 3.66 -11.65 -0.51
CA GLU A 303 4.78 -11.32 0.37
C GLU A 303 5.79 -10.42 -0.36
N LEU A 304 6.38 -9.46 0.35
CA LEU A 304 7.37 -8.54 -0.23
C LEU A 304 8.74 -9.19 -0.51
N SER A 305 9.05 -10.37 0.02
CA SER A 305 10.38 -10.96 -0.18
C SER A 305 10.43 -11.88 -1.41
N TYR A 306 10.46 -11.31 -2.62
CA TYR A 306 10.55 -12.10 -3.86
C TYR A 306 11.97 -12.56 -4.21
N GLY A 307 12.95 -12.32 -3.32
CA GLY A 307 14.35 -12.65 -3.45
C GLY A 307 15.10 -11.66 -4.35
N ALA A 308 16.36 -11.38 -4.02
CA ALA A 308 17.26 -10.63 -4.90
C ALA A 308 17.42 -11.38 -6.23
N ARG A 309 17.06 -10.72 -7.33
CA ARG A 309 17.08 -11.30 -8.68
C ARG A 309 18.23 -10.74 -9.48
N HIS A 310 18.88 -11.61 -10.25
CA HIS A 310 20.05 -11.25 -11.06
C HIS A 310 20.01 -11.93 -12.43
N GLY A 311 20.77 -11.40 -13.38
CA GLY A 311 21.00 -12.01 -14.69
C GLY A 311 19.71 -12.31 -15.46
N GLU A 312 19.53 -13.57 -15.85
CA GLU A 312 18.41 -13.99 -16.71
C GLU A 312 17.04 -13.80 -16.05
N GLU A 313 16.93 -13.88 -14.72
CA GLU A 313 15.66 -13.66 -14.02
C GLU A 313 15.19 -12.20 -14.13
N MET A 314 16.11 -11.25 -13.97
CA MET A 314 15.81 -9.82 -14.14
C MET A 314 15.45 -9.49 -15.59
N LYS A 315 16.17 -10.10 -16.54
CA LYS A 315 15.85 -9.99 -17.95
C LYS A 315 14.46 -10.53 -18.27
N ASN A 316 14.05 -11.66 -17.68
CA ASN A 316 12.70 -12.19 -17.82
C ASN A 316 11.64 -11.27 -17.21
N GLY A 317 11.90 -10.70 -16.02
CA GLY A 317 10.98 -9.72 -15.40
C GLY A 317 10.79 -8.48 -16.26
N ARG A 318 11.89 -7.95 -16.81
CA ARG A 318 11.89 -6.83 -17.76
C ARG A 318 11.10 -7.13 -19.03
N ILE A 319 11.32 -8.29 -19.63
CA ILE A 319 10.54 -8.79 -20.78
C ILE A 319 9.06 -8.87 -20.43
N ARG A 320 8.70 -9.37 -19.24
CA ARG A 320 7.30 -9.44 -18.79
C ARG A 320 6.65 -8.08 -18.63
N ILE A 321 7.33 -7.12 -18.01
CA ILE A 321 6.82 -5.75 -17.84
C ILE A 321 6.61 -5.09 -19.20
N CYS A 322 7.63 -5.10 -20.07
CA CYS A 322 7.54 -4.54 -21.42
C CYS A 322 6.44 -5.20 -22.25
N SER A 323 6.29 -6.52 -22.16
CA SER A 323 5.21 -7.25 -22.83
C SER A 323 3.84 -6.84 -22.30
N THR A 324 3.72 -6.66 -20.98
CA THR A 324 2.47 -6.26 -20.34
C THR A 324 2.06 -4.84 -20.73
N LEU A 325 3.02 -3.91 -20.81
CA LEU A 325 2.81 -2.56 -21.34
C LEU A 325 2.34 -2.61 -22.80
N HIS A 326 2.98 -3.44 -23.63
CA HIS A 326 2.65 -3.57 -25.04
C HIS A 326 1.22 -4.10 -25.27
N VAL A 327 0.78 -5.09 -24.48
CA VAL A 327 -0.58 -5.64 -24.59
C VAL A 327 -1.63 -4.84 -23.80
N SER A 328 -1.26 -3.66 -23.29
CA SER A 328 -2.14 -2.75 -22.53
C SER A 328 -2.70 -3.36 -21.23
N GLY A 329 -1.84 -4.03 -20.46
CA GLY A 329 -2.13 -4.44 -19.08
C GLY A 329 -2.39 -5.94 -18.89
N PHE A 330 -2.97 -6.27 -17.73
CA PHE A 330 -3.18 -7.64 -17.28
C PHE A 330 -4.51 -8.24 -17.74
N ARG A 331 -4.54 -9.58 -17.85
CA ARG A 331 -5.73 -10.34 -18.29
C ARG A 331 -6.35 -11.15 -17.15
N GLY A 332 -7.67 -11.32 -17.21
CA GLY A 332 -8.39 -12.23 -16.33
C GLY A 332 -8.05 -13.70 -16.62
N TYR A 333 -8.34 -14.58 -15.66
CA TYR A 333 -8.14 -16.02 -15.84
C TYR A 333 -9.13 -16.56 -16.88
N ASN A 334 -8.64 -17.30 -17.87
CA ASN A 334 -9.46 -18.03 -18.82
C ASN A 334 -9.39 -19.54 -18.52
N PRO A 335 -10.51 -20.18 -18.10
CA PRO A 335 -10.55 -21.60 -17.75
C PRO A 335 -10.59 -22.54 -18.95
N ALA A 336 -10.73 -22.04 -20.18
CA ALA A 336 -10.82 -22.89 -21.36
C ALA A 336 -9.53 -23.71 -21.54
N LYS A 337 -9.69 -24.99 -21.92
CA LYS A 337 -8.55 -25.88 -22.14
C LYS A 337 -7.63 -25.30 -23.22
N GLY A 338 -6.35 -25.11 -22.88
CA GLY A 338 -5.36 -24.53 -23.79
C GLY A 338 -5.43 -23.00 -23.91
N ALA A 339 -6.21 -22.31 -23.08
CA ALA A 339 -6.21 -20.85 -23.04
C ALA A 339 -4.86 -20.30 -22.59
N ASP A 340 -4.40 -19.25 -23.27
CA ASP A 340 -3.20 -18.53 -22.88
C ASP A 340 -3.47 -17.63 -21.65
N ASN A 341 -2.85 -18.00 -20.53
CA ASN A 341 -2.92 -17.28 -19.26
C ASN A 341 -1.57 -16.59 -18.91
N SER A 342 -0.74 -16.28 -19.92
CA SER A 342 0.60 -15.70 -19.71
C SER A 342 0.61 -14.35 -18.99
N PHE A 343 -0.44 -13.54 -19.21
CA PHE A 343 -0.66 -12.22 -18.60
C PHE A 343 -1.67 -12.22 -17.43
N TYR A 344 -2.11 -13.41 -17.01
CA TYR A 344 -2.92 -13.58 -15.80
C TYR A 344 -2.01 -13.65 -14.57
N TYR A 345 -2.30 -12.91 -13.51
CA TYR A 345 -1.58 -13.01 -12.25
C TYR A 345 -2.52 -13.37 -11.10
N PRO A 346 -2.09 -14.27 -10.20
CA PRO A 346 -2.93 -14.75 -9.13
C PRO A 346 -3.09 -13.70 -8.02
N LEU A 347 -4.32 -13.28 -7.67
CA LEU A 347 -4.58 -12.39 -6.51
C LEU A 347 -5.11 -13.18 -5.30
N ASN A 348 -4.91 -12.61 -4.10
CA ASN A 348 -5.42 -13.13 -2.84
C ASN A 348 -6.47 -12.19 -2.21
N ASN A 349 -7.50 -12.80 -1.62
CA ASN A 349 -8.59 -12.09 -0.94
C ASN A 349 -8.26 -11.61 0.47
N LEU A 350 -7.18 -12.10 1.09
CA LEU A 350 -6.87 -11.71 2.46
C LEU A 350 -6.38 -10.27 2.50
N SER A 351 -6.81 -9.51 3.51
CA SER A 351 -6.07 -8.37 4.06
C SER A 351 -4.58 -8.71 4.12
N PRO A 352 -3.65 -7.75 3.89
CA PRO A 352 -2.23 -8.06 3.74
C PRO A 352 -1.82 -9.08 4.81
N PRO A 353 -1.37 -10.30 4.43
CA PRO A 353 -1.21 -11.42 5.36
C PRO A 353 -0.45 -10.98 6.60
N ASP A 354 -0.68 -11.63 7.75
CA ASP A 354 0.03 -11.30 9.00
C ASP A 354 1.57 -11.22 8.81
N SER A 355 2.13 -11.97 7.85
CA SER A 355 3.54 -11.89 7.43
C SER A 355 4.00 -10.58 6.76
N LEU A 356 3.07 -9.82 6.17
CA LEU A 356 3.28 -8.42 5.77
C LEU A 356 3.15 -7.48 6.98
N ILE A 357 2.40 -7.84 8.02
CA ILE A 357 2.27 -7.07 9.26
C ILE A 357 3.56 -7.13 10.11
N ASP A 358 4.36 -8.19 9.97
CA ASP A 358 5.52 -8.52 10.83
C ASP A 358 6.64 -7.47 10.95
N ASN A 359 6.64 -6.37 10.18
CA ASN A 359 7.67 -5.32 10.28
C ASN A 359 7.10 -3.89 10.40
N PHE A 360 5.80 -3.76 10.69
CA PHE A 360 5.21 -2.45 10.90
C PHE A 360 5.48 -1.96 12.32
N VAL A 361 6.05 -0.76 12.42
CA VAL A 361 6.27 -0.06 13.68
C VAL A 361 5.19 1.00 13.83
N ARG A 362 4.61 1.16 15.03
CA ARG A 362 3.68 2.28 15.29
C ARG A 362 4.39 3.59 14.99
N ILE A 363 3.72 4.52 14.31
CA ILE A 363 4.35 5.76 13.83
C ILE A 363 5.09 6.50 14.96
N LEU A 364 4.49 6.56 16.15
CA LEU A 364 5.10 7.22 17.33
C LEU A 364 6.41 6.58 17.82
N HIS A 365 6.72 5.35 17.40
CA HIS A 365 7.88 4.58 17.86
C HIS A 365 8.91 4.31 16.75
N VAL A 366 8.72 4.84 15.54
CA VAL A 366 9.63 4.61 14.42
C VAL A 366 10.98 5.30 14.71
N PRO A 367 12.10 4.56 14.74
CA PRO A 367 13.41 5.16 14.93
C PRO A 367 13.74 6.15 13.81
N GLY A 368 14.32 7.30 14.16
CA GLY A 368 14.75 8.32 13.19
C GLY A 368 13.63 9.24 12.67
N LEU A 369 12.35 8.85 12.84
CA LEU A 369 11.21 9.66 12.43
C LEU A 369 11.07 10.91 13.30
N MET A 370 10.98 12.08 12.66
CA MET A 370 10.90 13.38 13.34
C MET A 370 9.51 13.76 13.80
N ILE A 371 8.78 12.80 14.39
CA ILE A 371 7.35 12.92 14.67
C ILE A 371 6.97 14.14 15.52
N ASN A 372 7.87 14.57 16.42
CA ASN A 372 7.67 15.75 17.28
C ASN A 372 7.71 17.09 16.53
N GLU A 373 8.41 17.12 15.40
CA GLU A 373 8.50 18.26 14.49
C GLU A 373 7.45 18.15 13.37
N THR A 374 7.15 16.92 12.92
CA THR A 374 6.14 16.65 11.89
C THR A 374 4.71 16.93 12.38
N LEU A 375 4.39 16.61 13.64
CA LEU A 375 3.02 16.70 14.17
C LEU A 375 2.89 17.71 15.31
N THR A 376 1.78 18.45 15.29
CA THR A 376 1.43 19.37 16.39
C THR A 376 1.29 18.60 17.71
N ALA A 377 1.50 19.30 18.83
CA ALA A 377 1.36 18.70 20.16
C ALA A 377 -0.06 18.16 20.42
N GLU A 378 -1.08 18.71 19.78
CA GLU A 378 -2.45 18.21 19.86
C GLU A 378 -2.61 16.86 19.16
N VAL A 379 -2.13 16.74 17.92
CA VAL A 379 -2.21 15.48 17.15
C VAL A 379 -1.43 14.37 17.84
N ARG A 380 -0.22 14.68 18.34
CA ARG A 380 0.64 13.70 19.03
C ARG A 380 0.04 13.14 20.32
N ARG A 381 -0.79 13.93 21.01
CA ARG A 381 -1.44 13.53 22.26
C ARG A 381 -2.72 12.73 22.04
N ARG A 382 -3.19 12.60 20.80
CA ARG A 382 -4.36 11.75 20.47
C ARG A 382 -4.06 10.33 20.93
N SER A 383 -4.82 9.88 21.91
CA SER A 383 -4.71 8.54 22.46
C SER A 383 -5.53 7.53 21.64
N PRO A 384 -5.19 6.22 21.68
CA PRO A 384 -6.00 5.19 21.04
C PRO A 384 -7.37 5.15 21.70
N MET A 385 -8.42 5.21 20.88
CA MET A 385 -9.79 5.36 21.36
C MET A 385 -10.34 4.05 21.93
N TYR A 386 -11.11 4.13 23.02
CA TYR A 386 -11.97 3.07 23.56
C TYR A 386 -13.15 2.69 22.62
N TYR A 387 -13.10 3.11 21.35
CA TYR A 387 -14.06 2.82 20.28
C TYR A 387 -14.03 1.35 19.81
N GLY A 388 -13.00 0.58 20.18
CA GLY A 388 -12.98 -0.87 19.98
C GLY A 388 -13.83 -1.66 20.98
N CYS A 389 -14.46 -1.00 21.96
CA CYS A 389 -15.38 -1.69 22.88
C CYS A 389 -16.71 -1.93 22.15
N PRO A 390 -17.06 -3.18 21.75
CA PRO A 390 -18.30 -3.46 21.03
C PRO A 390 -19.55 -3.20 21.89
N ASN A 391 -19.38 -3.15 23.20
CA ASN A 391 -20.47 -3.03 24.15
C ASN A 391 -20.01 -2.43 25.49
N LYS A 392 -21.02 -2.18 26.33
CA LYS A 392 -20.85 -1.60 27.67
C LYS A 392 -19.99 -2.46 28.60
N GLU A 393 -20.07 -3.77 28.48
CA GLU A 393 -19.29 -4.72 29.30
C GLU A 393 -17.80 -4.62 28.99
N THR A 394 -17.43 -4.49 27.71
CA THR A 394 -16.04 -4.35 27.28
C THR A 394 -15.47 -3.00 27.73
N LEU A 395 -16.26 -1.93 27.60
CA LEU A 395 -15.87 -0.62 28.11
C LEU A 395 -15.75 -0.60 29.63
N TYR A 396 -16.61 -1.34 30.34
CA TYR A 396 -16.54 -1.47 31.79
C TYR A 396 -15.28 -2.21 32.21
N ALA A 397 -14.98 -3.35 31.57
CA ALA A 397 -13.77 -4.10 31.83
C ALA A 397 -12.50 -3.32 31.48
N HIS A 398 -12.54 -2.45 30.45
CA HIS A 398 -11.46 -1.50 30.16
C HIS A 398 -11.27 -0.51 31.30
N CYS A 399 -12.34 0.14 31.76
CA CYS A 399 -12.27 1.10 32.86
C CYS A 399 -11.86 0.44 34.20
N ASP A 400 -12.29 -0.79 34.46
CA ASP A 400 -11.96 -1.54 35.67
C ASP A 400 -10.48 -1.96 35.71
N ARG A 401 -9.97 -2.49 34.61
CA ARG A 401 -8.52 -2.77 34.44
C ARG A 401 -7.68 -1.50 34.60
N ASN A 402 -8.25 -0.36 34.25
CA ASN A 402 -7.63 0.96 34.32
C ASN A 402 -8.22 1.82 35.46
N LYS A 403 -8.73 1.22 36.54
CA LYS A 403 -9.49 1.91 37.60
C LYS A 403 -8.76 3.10 38.21
N ARG A 404 -7.42 3.08 38.22
CA ARG A 404 -6.58 4.22 38.63
C ARG A 404 -6.75 5.47 37.75
N PHE A 405 -7.01 5.28 36.45
CA PHE A 405 -7.20 6.34 35.46
C PHE A 405 -8.66 6.75 35.30
N TYR A 406 -9.59 5.91 35.74
CA TYR A 406 -11.03 6.13 35.72
C TYR A 406 -11.63 5.95 37.13
N PRO A 407 -11.17 6.72 38.13
CA PRO A 407 -11.67 6.53 39.49
C PRO A 407 -13.18 6.81 39.53
N ASN A 408 -13.91 5.95 40.23
CA ASN A 408 -15.37 5.99 40.35
C ASN A 408 -16.17 5.69 39.07
N PHE A 409 -15.54 5.10 38.04
CA PHE A 409 -16.27 4.69 36.84
C PHE A 409 -17.44 3.74 37.17
N ASP A 410 -17.35 2.99 38.27
CA ASP A 410 -18.32 2.01 38.80
C ASP A 410 -19.55 2.62 39.50
N LYS A 411 -19.64 3.95 39.64
CA LYS A 411 -20.83 4.60 40.23
C LYS A 411 -22.08 4.35 39.39
N ILE A 412 -23.22 4.20 40.09
CA ILE A 412 -24.53 3.93 39.48
C ILE A 412 -24.89 4.94 38.38
N GLY A 413 -24.55 6.22 38.58
CA GLY A 413 -24.79 7.29 37.60
C GLY A 413 -23.83 7.34 36.40
N ILE A 414 -22.77 6.52 36.39
CA ILE A 414 -21.70 6.55 35.37
C ILE A 414 -21.71 5.27 34.52
N SER A 415 -21.71 4.10 35.14
CA SER A 415 -21.71 2.80 34.44
C SER A 415 -22.81 1.84 34.91
N GLY A 416 -23.65 2.26 35.87
CA GLY A 416 -24.72 1.44 36.44
C GLY A 416 -25.72 0.90 35.41
N ARG A 417 -26.49 -0.12 35.78
CA ARG A 417 -27.35 -0.91 34.87
C ARG A 417 -28.22 -0.08 33.91
N HIS A 418 -28.76 1.05 34.36
CA HIS A 418 -29.65 1.93 33.57
C HIS A 418 -28.92 2.97 32.70
N ILE A 419 -27.59 3.04 32.79
CA ILE A 419 -26.78 3.91 31.93
C ILE A 419 -26.52 3.20 30.60
N THR A 420 -26.76 3.89 29.48
CA THR A 420 -26.52 3.33 28.15
C THR A 420 -25.02 3.26 27.84
N PHE A 421 -24.63 2.39 26.90
CA PHE A 421 -23.25 2.32 26.40
C PHE A 421 -22.73 3.70 25.98
N ALA A 422 -23.51 4.43 25.17
CA ALA A 422 -23.15 5.77 24.71
C ALA A 422 -22.95 6.78 25.86
N LYS A 423 -23.78 6.74 26.90
CA LYS A 423 -23.63 7.63 28.07
C LYS A 423 -22.36 7.30 28.87
N PHE A 424 -22.01 6.02 28.98
CA PHE A 424 -20.80 5.60 29.66
C PHE A 424 -19.53 5.93 28.84
N LEU A 425 -19.55 5.68 27.53
CA LEU A 425 -18.46 6.08 26.61
C LEU A 425 -18.22 7.59 26.65
N SER A 426 -19.28 8.39 26.58
CA SER A 426 -19.20 9.85 26.69
C SER A 426 -18.65 10.34 28.04
N TRP A 427 -18.82 9.55 29.12
CA TRP A 427 -18.15 9.86 30.39
C TRP A 427 -16.65 9.60 30.30
N VAL A 428 -16.23 8.44 29.76
CA VAL A 428 -14.82 8.06 29.58
C VAL A 428 -14.09 9.12 28.75
N GLU A 429 -14.66 9.51 27.60
CA GLU A 429 -14.11 10.54 26.72
C GLU A 429 -13.95 11.90 27.40
N ARG A 430 -15.00 12.36 28.13
CA ARG A 430 -14.93 13.63 28.89
C ARG A 430 -13.90 13.57 30.01
N TYR A 431 -13.75 12.40 30.63
CA TYR A 431 -12.80 12.19 31.71
C TYR A 431 -11.35 12.26 31.19
N ASP A 432 -11.07 11.66 30.03
CA ASP A 432 -9.76 11.73 29.40
C ASP A 432 -9.42 13.15 28.94
N LEU A 433 -10.37 13.85 28.32
CA LEU A 433 -10.22 15.27 27.94
C LEU A 433 -9.93 16.17 29.15
N ALA A 434 -10.62 15.94 30.28
CA ALA A 434 -10.37 16.67 31.52
C ALA A 434 -9.01 16.31 32.14
N ARG A 435 -8.57 15.06 32.01
CA ARG A 435 -7.26 14.57 32.48
C ARG A 435 -6.11 15.19 31.68
N GLU A 436 -6.27 15.33 30.36
CA GLU A 436 -5.30 15.99 29.47
C GLU A 436 -5.17 17.50 29.71
N ARG A 437 -6.25 18.16 30.14
CA ARG A 437 -6.26 19.61 30.41
C ARG A 437 -5.67 19.98 31.77
N ASN A 438 -5.79 19.12 32.78
CA ASN A 438 -5.47 19.47 34.17
C ASN A 438 -4.05 19.08 34.61
N VAL A 439 -3.29 18.29 33.84
CA VAL A 439 -1.97 17.81 34.25
C VAL A 439 -1.03 17.59 33.05
N ALA A 440 0.01 18.43 32.92
CA ALA A 440 1.18 18.17 32.11
C ALA A 440 2.42 18.22 33.01
N PRO A 441 3.49 17.42 32.83
CA PRO A 441 3.57 16.01 32.43
C PRO A 441 3.26 15.09 33.64
N PHE A 442 3.11 13.78 33.43
CA PHE A 442 2.76 12.79 34.47
C PHE A 442 3.40 13.04 35.87
N PRO A 443 2.60 13.32 36.91
CA PRO A 443 2.99 13.14 38.29
C PRO A 443 2.58 11.73 38.72
N LYS A 444 3.54 10.98 39.28
CA LYS A 444 3.24 9.74 40.02
C LYS A 444 2.28 10.07 41.18
N PRO A 445 1.19 9.32 41.39
CA PRO A 445 0.53 9.34 42.70
C PRO A 445 1.48 8.69 43.72
N TYR A 446 1.71 9.39 44.82
CA TYR A 446 2.36 8.86 46.01
C TYR A 446 1.39 7.94 46.75
N LEU A 447 1.84 6.73 47.13
CA LEU A 447 1.17 5.89 48.12
C LEU A 447 2.18 5.55 49.23
N PRO A 448 1.84 5.77 50.52
CA PRO A 448 2.80 5.70 51.62
C PRO A 448 3.18 4.28 52.08
N ASN A 449 2.71 3.23 51.39
CA ASN A 449 2.82 1.84 51.84
C ASN A 449 3.83 0.97 51.05
N GLY A 450 4.68 1.56 50.22
CA GLY A 450 5.90 0.89 49.71
C GLY A 450 5.72 -0.26 48.70
N SER A 451 4.50 -0.64 48.33
CA SER A 451 4.23 -1.74 47.39
C SER A 451 4.12 -1.24 45.94
N ASN A 452 5.26 -1.14 45.24
CA ASN A 452 5.29 -0.84 43.80
C ASN A 452 5.23 -2.13 42.96
N GLY A 453 4.02 -2.63 42.69
CA GLY A 453 3.77 -3.55 41.56
C GLY A 453 3.71 -2.79 40.23
N SER A 454 3.99 -3.50 39.12
CA SER A 454 4.09 -2.98 37.74
C SER A 454 3.00 -1.95 37.37
N ARG A 455 3.41 -0.83 36.75
CA ARG A 455 2.69 0.46 36.72
C ARG A 455 2.21 0.88 35.32
N ASP A 456 1.79 -0.01 34.43
CA ASP A 456 1.48 0.35 33.03
C ASP A 456 -0.03 0.37 32.68
N TRP A 457 -0.41 1.12 31.63
CA TRP A 457 -1.77 1.13 31.08
C TRP A 457 -2.04 -0.21 30.38
N ILE A 458 -3.13 -0.87 30.76
CA ILE A 458 -3.52 -2.18 30.24
C ILE A 458 -4.59 -1.99 29.13
N PRO A 459 -4.32 -2.33 27.86
CA PRO A 459 -5.30 -2.23 26.79
C PRO A 459 -6.44 -3.26 26.97
N PRO A 460 -7.60 -3.07 26.29
CA PRO A 460 -8.60 -4.12 26.17
C PRO A 460 -7.93 -5.35 25.54
N SER A 461 -8.03 -6.51 26.18
CA SER A 461 -7.43 -7.76 25.68
C SER A 461 -8.30 -8.40 24.61
N ASP A 462 -7.70 -8.88 23.52
CA ASP A 462 -8.37 -9.70 22.50
C ASP A 462 -8.68 -11.15 22.96
N HIS A 463 -8.28 -11.53 24.19
CA HIS A 463 -8.42 -12.90 24.70
C HIS A 463 -9.03 -12.96 26.12
N TRP A 464 -10.27 -13.44 26.23
CA TRP A 464 -10.78 -14.30 27.34
C TRP A 464 -11.89 -15.20 26.76
N PRO A 465 -12.23 -16.33 27.41
CA PRO A 465 -12.27 -17.66 26.83
C PRO A 465 -13.66 -17.99 26.29
N THR A 466 -13.69 -18.71 25.20
CA THR A 466 -14.81 -19.57 24.83
C THR A 466 -14.88 -20.76 25.80
N VAL A 467 -15.27 -20.56 27.06
CA VAL A 467 -15.80 -21.64 27.92
C VAL A 467 -16.97 -21.12 28.75
N ARG A 468 -18.13 -21.66 28.40
CA ARG A 468 -19.49 -21.53 28.96
C ARG A 468 -19.58 -21.03 30.42
N LEU A 469 -20.19 -19.85 30.57
CA LEU A 469 -21.06 -19.57 31.72
C LEU A 469 -22.40 -20.25 31.46
N CYS A 470 -22.58 -21.48 31.97
CA CYS A 470 -23.84 -22.10 32.38
C CYS A 470 -23.53 -23.50 32.93
N ASP A 471 -23.54 -23.66 34.25
CA ASP A 471 -24.52 -24.57 34.88
C ASP A 471 -24.69 -24.27 36.38
N PRO A 472 -25.75 -23.57 36.79
CA PRO A 472 -26.14 -23.42 38.18
C PRO A 472 -27.11 -24.56 38.57
N THR A 473 -26.69 -25.83 38.48
CA THR A 473 -27.47 -26.95 39.04
C THR A 473 -26.61 -28.12 39.52
N GLN A 474 -25.78 -27.91 40.56
CA GLN A 474 -25.47 -28.99 41.51
C GLN A 474 -25.33 -28.43 42.92
N GLY A 475 -26.47 -28.29 43.58
CA GLY A 475 -26.53 -28.34 45.04
C GLY A 475 -26.59 -29.80 45.50
N ALA A 476 -25.88 -30.09 46.58
CA ALA A 476 -26.14 -31.14 47.56
C ALA A 476 -26.30 -32.60 47.08
N SER A 477 -25.32 -33.44 47.39
CA SER A 477 -25.54 -34.70 48.13
C SER A 477 -24.21 -35.38 48.54
N ALA A 478 -24.25 -35.94 49.75
CA ALA A 478 -23.23 -36.66 50.54
C ALA A 478 -22.19 -35.78 51.28
#